data_AF-A0A6G1YSL7-F1
#
_entry.id   AF-A0A6G1YSL7-F1
#
_cell.length_a   1.000
_cell.length_b   1.000
_cell.length_c   1.000
_cell.angle_alpha   90.00
_cell.angle_beta   90.00
_cell.angle_gamma   90.00
#
_symmetry.space_group_name_H-M   'P 1'
#
loop_
_entity.id
_entity.type
_entity.pdbx_description
1 polymer ?
#
loop_
_entity_poly.entity_id
_entity_poly.type
_entity_poly.pdbx_seq_one_letter_code
_entity_poly.pdbx_strand_id
1 'polypeptide(L)'
;MFPIHDDAERIHGRPYVNYSLIAINAAVFTWEVLVTGFFANGRTTSEIFLEYGAIPKFVLAGDIPIVLTSMFIHGGIVHIAGNMVFLYVFGDNVEDRFGHIKYLAIYILWGLFAALVHSIYAVAVGGGEVPAIGASGAISGVLGAYLIMFPRAKIYTIIIVFFITTIRIPALAFIPFWFILQILFTLIGQSGGGGVAYLAHIGGFIAGVGTGYTWKYLAWKKMSLSIPSVGKTRKMRPKIEDISPSLEPEVIEGADFYEIIAEIHGISAATDIHADYEPEHKRVRIVASGSRKYELFAKLPDSTSNPTVEYVHYLNGIARIRLTK
;
A
#
# COMPACT_ATOMS: atom_id res chain seq x y z
N MET A 1 -2.61 18.11 -10.02
CA MET A 1 -2.46 17.39 -8.73
C MET A 1 -0.97 17.32 -8.44
N PHE A 2 -0.52 17.93 -7.35
CA PHE A 2 0.91 18.06 -7.06
C PHE A 2 1.26 17.25 -5.79
N PRO A 3 1.98 16.13 -5.89
CA PRO A 3 2.33 15.32 -4.74
C PRO A 3 3.41 16.01 -3.91
N ILE A 4 3.31 15.94 -2.59
CA ILE A 4 4.28 16.57 -1.66
C ILE A 4 5.05 15.55 -0.83
N HIS A 5 4.39 14.46 -0.45
CA HIS A 5 4.94 13.32 0.31
C HIS A 5 3.90 12.20 0.33
N ASP A 6 4.26 11.04 0.84
CA ASP A 6 3.43 9.87 1.05
C ASP A 6 3.51 9.39 2.52
N ASP A 7 2.70 8.41 2.91
CA ASP A 7 2.75 7.80 4.25
C ASP A 7 3.39 6.40 4.27
N ALA A 8 4.07 5.97 3.21
CA ALA A 8 4.73 4.67 3.22
C ALA A 8 5.96 4.71 4.14
N GLU A 9 5.96 3.81 5.12
CA GLU A 9 7.07 3.68 6.06
C GLU A 9 8.34 3.18 5.35
N ARG A 10 9.47 3.84 5.62
CA ARG A 10 10.80 3.39 5.20
C ARG A 10 11.40 2.53 6.30
N ILE A 11 11.80 1.32 5.94
CA ILE A 11 12.23 0.29 6.90
C ILE A 11 13.75 0.31 7.07
N HIS A 12 14.48 0.78 6.05
CA HIS A 12 15.94 0.81 5.97
C HIS A 12 16.41 2.28 5.95
N GLY A 13 17.73 2.47 5.88
CA GLY A 13 18.39 3.77 6.06
C GLY A 13 18.04 4.85 5.04
N ARG A 14 18.83 5.93 5.02
CA ARG A 14 18.57 7.09 4.15
C ARG A 14 18.69 6.74 2.66
N PRO A 15 17.83 7.29 1.78
CA PRO A 15 17.81 7.00 0.34
C PRO A 15 18.92 7.78 -0.41
N TYR A 16 20.17 7.39 -0.18
CA TYR A 16 21.34 8.11 -0.69
C TYR A 16 21.37 8.18 -2.22
N VAL A 17 20.94 7.15 -2.92
CA VAL A 17 20.96 7.12 -4.39
C VAL A 17 19.90 8.05 -4.95
N ASN A 18 18.68 8.03 -4.41
CA ASN A 18 17.60 8.93 -4.81
C ASN A 18 18.01 10.39 -4.63
N TYR A 19 18.57 10.73 -3.46
CA TYR A 19 19.08 12.08 -3.20
C TYR A 19 20.26 12.46 -4.09
N SER A 20 21.15 11.51 -4.40
CA SER A 20 22.26 11.74 -5.33
C SER A 20 21.76 12.00 -6.75
N LEU A 21 20.79 11.23 -7.23
CA LEU A 21 20.16 11.46 -8.54
C LEU A 21 19.53 12.86 -8.60
N ILE A 22 18.81 13.28 -7.56
CA ILE A 22 18.23 14.62 -7.48
C ILE A 22 19.32 15.69 -7.50
N ALA A 23 20.37 15.53 -6.69
CA ALA A 23 21.48 16.48 -6.62
C ALA A 23 22.24 16.61 -7.94
N ILE A 24 22.51 15.49 -8.62
CA ILE A 24 23.16 15.48 -9.93
C ILE A 24 22.31 16.19 -10.97
N ASN A 25 21.00 15.91 -11.03
CA ASN A 25 20.08 16.60 -11.94
C ASN A 25 20.04 18.10 -11.67
N ALA A 26 20.01 18.53 -10.40
CA ALA A 26 20.04 19.94 -10.04
C ALA A 26 21.36 20.62 -10.45
N ALA A 27 22.49 19.92 -10.30
CA ALA A 27 23.80 20.43 -10.71
C ALA A 27 23.90 20.58 -12.24
N VAL A 28 23.48 19.55 -12.99
CA VAL A 28 23.44 19.59 -14.46
C VAL A 28 22.53 20.71 -14.95
N PHE A 29 21.34 20.85 -14.36
CA PHE A 29 20.42 21.93 -14.74
C PHE A 29 20.95 23.32 -14.41
N THR A 30 21.69 23.47 -13.31
CA THR A 30 22.38 24.73 -13.02
C THR A 30 23.39 25.05 -14.11
N TRP A 31 24.16 24.05 -14.58
CA TRP A 31 25.05 24.20 -15.71
C TRP A 31 24.29 24.54 -17.02
N GLU A 32 23.17 23.88 -17.32
CA GLU A 32 22.32 24.20 -18.48
C GLU A 32 21.89 25.66 -18.45
N VAL A 33 21.39 26.15 -17.31
CA VAL A 33 20.96 27.55 -17.13
C VAL A 33 22.11 28.53 -17.32
N LEU A 34 23.30 28.23 -16.78
CA LEU A 34 24.46 29.12 -16.90
C LEU A 34 24.95 29.22 -18.35
N VAL A 35 25.06 28.09 -19.05
CA VAL A 35 25.58 28.03 -20.42
C VAL A 35 24.59 28.59 -21.44
N THR A 36 23.29 28.35 -21.25
CA THR A 36 22.25 28.82 -22.17
C THR A 36 21.77 30.24 -21.90
N GLY A 37 22.21 30.86 -20.79
CA GLY A 37 21.68 32.14 -20.33
C GLY A 37 20.20 32.03 -19.98
N PHE A 38 19.85 31.05 -19.12
CA PHE A 38 18.48 30.73 -18.73
C PHE A 38 17.60 30.38 -19.94
N PHE A 39 18.12 29.53 -20.84
CA PHE A 39 17.46 29.11 -22.09
C PHE A 39 17.15 30.27 -23.07
N ALA A 40 17.69 31.47 -22.86
CA ALA A 40 17.52 32.60 -23.78
C ALA A 40 18.32 32.43 -25.08
N ASN A 41 19.46 31.72 -25.04
CA ASN A 41 20.24 31.38 -26.22
C ASN A 41 19.70 30.08 -26.87
N GLY A 42 18.78 30.23 -27.81
CA GLY A 42 18.15 29.11 -28.50
C GLY A 42 19.12 28.22 -29.29
N ARG A 43 20.20 28.80 -29.84
CA ARG A 43 21.23 28.02 -30.56
C ARG A 43 21.98 27.09 -29.61
N THR A 44 22.54 27.64 -28.53
CA THR A 44 23.27 26.85 -27.52
C THR A 44 22.37 25.83 -26.84
N THR A 45 21.10 26.19 -26.59
CA THR A 45 20.09 25.25 -26.07
C THR A 45 19.89 24.07 -27.02
N SER A 46 19.78 24.35 -28.32
CA SER A 46 19.59 23.29 -29.34
C SER A 46 20.83 22.41 -29.48
N GLU A 47 22.03 23.01 -29.43
CA GLU A 47 23.31 22.29 -29.45
C GLU A 47 23.42 21.32 -28.26
N ILE A 48 23.08 21.77 -27.04
CA ILE A 48 23.06 20.90 -25.84
C ILE A 48 22.06 19.74 -26.00
N PHE A 49 20.85 20.01 -26.49
CA PHE A 49 19.84 18.96 -26.64
C PHE A 49 20.20 17.94 -27.73
N LEU A 50 20.86 18.37 -28.80
CA LEU A 50 21.36 17.47 -29.84
C LEU A 50 22.55 16.64 -29.37
N GLU A 51 23.44 17.22 -28.57
CA GLU A 51 24.64 16.54 -28.07
C GLU A 51 24.31 15.51 -26.98
N TYR A 52 23.45 15.88 -26.03
CA TYR A 52 23.21 15.08 -24.82
C TYR A 52 21.83 14.43 -24.77
N GLY A 53 20.93 14.76 -25.69
CA GLY A 53 19.60 14.17 -25.76
C GLY A 53 19.57 12.82 -26.47
N ALA A 54 18.55 12.03 -26.15
CA ALA A 54 18.35 10.71 -26.75
C ALA A 54 17.66 10.90 -28.11
N ILE A 55 18.47 10.97 -29.17
CA ILE A 55 17.96 11.03 -30.56
C ILE A 55 17.44 9.64 -30.96
N PRO A 56 16.14 9.48 -31.24
CA PRO A 56 15.52 8.18 -31.43
C PRO A 56 16.22 7.23 -32.39
N LYS A 57 16.67 7.72 -33.55
CA LYS A 57 17.36 6.88 -34.54
C LYS A 57 18.68 6.30 -34.01
N PHE A 58 19.40 7.05 -33.18
CA PHE A 58 20.67 6.62 -32.60
C PHE A 58 20.44 5.68 -31.41
N VAL A 59 19.37 5.90 -30.65
CA VAL A 59 18.92 4.95 -29.63
C VAL A 59 18.63 3.59 -30.26
N LEU A 60 17.90 3.56 -31.39
CA LEU A 60 17.62 2.31 -32.12
C LEU A 60 18.86 1.70 -32.77
N ALA A 61 19.89 2.50 -33.06
CA ALA A 61 21.20 2.02 -33.53
C ALA A 61 22.08 1.46 -32.40
N GLY A 62 21.63 1.52 -31.14
CA GLY A 62 22.35 1.00 -29.99
C GLY A 62 23.30 1.99 -29.31
N ASP A 63 23.14 3.30 -29.56
CA ASP A 63 23.87 4.33 -28.82
C ASP A 63 23.28 4.47 -27.40
N ILE A 64 23.82 3.69 -26.48
CA ILE A 64 23.41 3.69 -25.07
C ILE A 64 23.88 4.96 -24.32
N PRO A 65 25.10 5.48 -24.52
CA PRO A 65 25.56 6.71 -23.87
C PRO A 65 24.59 7.90 -23.99
N ILE A 66 24.01 8.14 -25.17
CA ILE A 66 23.08 9.28 -25.36
C ILE A 66 21.80 9.15 -24.52
N VAL A 67 21.37 7.92 -24.20
CA VAL A 67 20.22 7.69 -23.31
C VAL A 67 20.59 8.01 -21.87
N LEU A 68 21.81 7.65 -21.45
CA LEU A 68 22.28 7.93 -20.11
C LEU A 68 22.42 9.44 -19.88
N THR A 69 22.99 10.18 -20.83
CA THR A 69 23.11 11.63 -20.73
C THR A 69 21.75 12.31 -20.78
N SER A 70 20.83 11.83 -21.63
CA SER A 70 19.52 12.47 -21.78
C SER A 70 18.69 12.45 -20.50
N MET A 71 18.92 11.45 -19.64
CA MET A 71 18.25 11.35 -18.34
C MET A 71 18.60 12.49 -17.37
N PHE A 72 19.62 13.31 -17.66
CA PHE A 72 20.05 14.41 -16.79
C PHE A 72 19.82 15.81 -17.37
N ILE A 73 19.48 15.92 -18.65
CA ILE A 73 19.22 17.19 -19.36
C ILE A 73 17.75 17.57 -19.25
N HIS A 74 17.44 18.84 -19.00
CA HIS A 74 16.07 19.31 -18.76
C HIS A 74 15.76 20.61 -19.51
N GLY A 75 14.70 20.57 -20.32
CA GLY A 75 14.23 21.72 -21.10
C GLY A 75 13.56 22.88 -20.35
N GLY A 76 13.84 23.07 -19.05
CA GLY A 76 13.35 24.22 -18.28
C GLY A 76 12.94 23.91 -16.84
N ILE A 77 12.62 24.96 -16.07
CA ILE A 77 12.36 24.87 -14.62
C ILE A 77 11.19 23.94 -14.30
N VAL A 78 10.06 24.09 -15.00
CA VAL A 78 8.87 23.26 -14.74
C VAL A 78 9.17 21.79 -15.02
N HIS A 79 10.01 21.51 -16.03
CA HIS A 79 10.39 20.15 -16.40
C HIS A 79 11.24 19.49 -15.30
N ILE A 80 12.31 20.13 -14.85
CA ILE A 80 13.12 19.58 -13.74
C ILE A 80 12.35 19.53 -12.43
N ALA A 81 11.60 20.58 -12.08
CA ALA A 81 10.84 20.62 -10.84
C ALA A 81 9.81 19.47 -10.78
N GLY A 82 9.09 19.21 -11.88
CA GLY A 82 8.18 18.08 -11.99
C GLY A 82 8.89 16.74 -11.78
N ASN A 83 10.02 16.52 -12.46
CA ASN A 83 10.80 15.30 -12.31
C ASN A 83 11.30 15.10 -10.88
N MET A 84 11.92 16.12 -10.28
CA MET A 84 12.52 16.01 -8.96
C MET A 84 11.46 15.84 -7.86
N VAL A 85 10.28 16.45 -7.99
CA VAL A 85 9.16 16.23 -7.05
C VAL A 85 8.70 14.79 -7.08
N PHE A 86 8.48 14.21 -8.26
CA PHE A 86 8.06 12.81 -8.37
C PHE A 86 9.16 11.86 -7.91
N LEU A 87 10.42 12.11 -8.27
CA LEU A 87 11.54 11.30 -7.81
C LEU A 87 11.72 11.39 -6.28
N TYR A 88 11.52 12.58 -5.70
CA TYR A 88 11.59 12.78 -4.25
C TYR A 88 10.48 12.05 -3.50
N VAL A 89 9.24 12.14 -3.97
CA VAL A 89 8.07 11.55 -3.28
C VAL A 89 8.00 10.03 -3.43
N PHE A 90 8.41 9.48 -4.57
CA PHE A 90 8.23 8.05 -4.84
C PHE A 90 9.53 7.25 -4.84
N GLY A 91 10.67 7.89 -5.10
CA GLY A 91 11.95 7.21 -5.33
C GLY A 91 12.58 6.64 -4.07
N ASP A 92 12.40 7.28 -2.92
CA ASP A 92 13.02 6.84 -1.67
C ASP A 92 12.43 5.53 -1.12
N ASN A 93 11.10 5.34 -1.17
CA ASN A 93 10.50 4.07 -0.76
C ASN A 93 10.86 2.92 -1.72
N VAL A 94 11.04 3.23 -3.00
CA VAL A 94 11.47 2.23 -4.00
C VAL A 94 12.94 1.86 -3.77
N GLU A 95 13.80 2.83 -3.48
CA GLU A 95 15.18 2.58 -3.06
C GLU A 95 15.24 1.77 -1.76
N ASP A 96 14.42 2.09 -0.77
CA ASP A 96 14.33 1.35 0.50
C ASP A 96 14.03 -0.14 0.27
N ARG A 97 13.17 -0.45 -0.72
CA ARG A 97 12.82 -1.84 -1.05
C ARG A 97 13.89 -2.58 -1.83
N PHE A 98 14.49 -1.95 -2.83
CA PHE A 98 15.49 -2.63 -3.66
C PHE A 98 16.90 -2.62 -3.04
N GLY A 99 17.19 -1.64 -2.18
CA GLY A 99 18.53 -1.27 -1.75
C GLY A 99 19.26 -0.42 -2.79
N HIS A 100 20.23 0.37 -2.33
CA HIS A 100 20.95 1.41 -3.08
C HIS A 100 21.41 0.96 -4.50
N ILE A 101 22.23 -0.10 -4.57
CA ILE A 101 22.88 -0.51 -5.84
C ILE A 101 21.87 -1.04 -6.85
N LYS A 102 20.90 -1.85 -6.39
CA LYS A 102 19.88 -2.42 -7.28
C LYS A 102 18.92 -1.34 -7.77
N TYR A 103 18.55 -0.41 -6.89
CA TYR A 103 17.74 0.74 -7.27
C TYR A 103 18.40 1.55 -8.39
N LEU A 104 19.68 1.88 -8.27
CA LEU A 104 20.41 2.60 -9.31
C LEU A 104 20.40 1.86 -10.66
N ALA A 105 20.73 0.55 -10.64
CA ALA A 105 20.77 -0.26 -11.84
C ALA A 105 19.38 -0.35 -12.51
N ILE A 106 18.34 -0.58 -11.72
CA ILE A 106 16.96 -0.69 -12.21
C ILE A 106 16.45 0.68 -12.72
N TYR A 107 16.80 1.78 -12.06
CA TYR A 107 16.46 3.14 -12.51
C TYR A 107 17.03 3.42 -13.91
N ILE A 108 18.30 3.08 -14.13
CA ILE A 108 18.94 3.19 -15.45
C ILE A 108 18.24 2.28 -16.47
N LEU A 109 17.94 1.03 -16.12
CA LEU A 109 17.24 0.10 -17.00
C LEU A 109 15.83 0.57 -17.40
N TRP A 110 15.09 1.19 -16.47
CA TRP A 110 13.80 1.81 -16.79
C TRP A 110 13.94 2.98 -17.76
N GLY A 111 14.98 3.81 -17.59
CA GLY A 111 15.32 4.88 -18.54
C GLY A 111 15.64 4.35 -19.93
N LEU A 112 16.45 3.30 -20.03
CA LEU A 112 16.78 2.63 -21.29
C LEU A 112 15.54 2.05 -21.98
N PHE A 113 14.68 1.36 -21.22
CA PHE A 113 13.46 0.79 -21.76
C PHE A 113 12.46 1.88 -22.20
N ALA A 114 12.34 2.96 -21.43
CA ALA A 114 11.54 4.13 -21.79
C ALA A 114 12.03 4.77 -23.10
N ALA A 115 13.33 4.99 -23.23
CA ALA A 115 13.94 5.54 -24.44
C ALA A 115 13.72 4.63 -25.65
N LEU A 116 13.87 3.31 -25.49
CA LEU A 116 13.61 2.34 -26.56
C LEU A 116 12.15 2.41 -27.04
N VAL A 117 11.18 2.36 -26.12
CA VAL A 117 9.75 2.41 -26.46
C VAL A 117 9.41 3.72 -27.17
N HIS A 118 9.90 4.85 -26.65
CA HIS A 118 9.69 6.15 -27.30
C HIS A 118 10.32 6.19 -28.69
N SER A 119 11.53 5.65 -28.85
CA SER A 119 12.29 5.74 -30.09
C SER A 119 11.67 4.94 -31.22
N ILE A 120 11.15 3.74 -30.93
CA ILE A 120 10.40 2.92 -31.91
C ILE A 120 9.23 3.72 -32.48
N TYR A 121 8.45 4.36 -31.62
CA TYR A 121 7.32 5.17 -32.05
C TYR A 121 7.76 6.42 -32.81
N ALA A 122 8.70 7.19 -32.24
CA ALA A 122 9.15 8.46 -32.82
C ALA A 122 9.71 8.28 -34.23
N VAL A 123 10.51 7.24 -34.47
CA VAL A 123 11.00 6.92 -35.82
C VAL A 123 9.86 6.53 -36.75
N ALA A 124 8.90 5.71 -36.30
CA ALA A 124 7.77 5.27 -37.11
C ALA A 124 6.85 6.42 -37.57
N VAL A 125 6.77 7.51 -36.81
CA VAL A 125 5.96 8.70 -37.14
C VAL A 125 6.76 9.87 -37.71
N GLY A 126 8.04 9.65 -38.07
CA GLY A 126 8.89 10.68 -38.71
C GLY A 126 9.55 11.68 -37.75
N GLY A 127 9.44 11.49 -36.44
CA GLY A 127 10.10 12.29 -35.40
C GLY A 127 11.48 11.75 -34.96
N GLY A 128 12.11 10.91 -35.77
CA GLY A 128 13.32 10.16 -35.40
C GLY A 128 14.59 11.00 -35.11
N GLU A 129 14.55 12.29 -35.48
CA GLU A 129 15.63 13.27 -35.33
C GLU A 129 15.44 14.19 -34.11
N VAL A 130 14.26 14.19 -33.50
CA VAL A 130 13.93 15.11 -32.40
C VAL A 130 14.48 14.51 -31.09
N PRO A 131 15.44 15.15 -30.42
CA PRO A 131 16.00 14.60 -29.18
C PRO A 131 14.97 14.55 -28.06
N ALA A 132 14.90 13.43 -27.35
CA ALA A 132 14.18 13.32 -26.09
C ALA A 132 15.14 13.61 -24.92
N ILE A 133 14.70 14.42 -23.96
CA ILE A 133 15.47 14.80 -22.77
C ILE A 133 14.62 14.64 -21.51
N GLY A 134 15.27 14.41 -20.39
CA GLY A 134 14.67 14.37 -19.05
C GLY A 134 14.70 12.99 -18.39
N ALA A 135 14.73 13.02 -17.06
CA ALA A 135 14.70 11.84 -16.18
C ALA A 135 13.34 11.09 -16.19
N SER A 136 12.31 11.69 -16.79
CA SER A 136 10.91 11.32 -16.59
C SER A 136 10.56 9.89 -16.99
N GLY A 137 11.23 9.32 -18.00
CA GLY A 137 11.08 7.91 -18.39
C GLY A 137 11.46 6.95 -17.26
N ALA A 138 12.63 7.16 -16.64
CA ALA A 138 13.08 6.35 -15.50
C ALA A 138 12.22 6.57 -14.25
N ILE A 139 11.81 7.82 -13.99
CA ILE A 139 10.89 8.17 -12.90
C ILE A 139 9.52 7.51 -13.11
N SER A 140 9.05 7.38 -14.34
CA SER A 140 7.82 6.63 -14.63
C SER A 140 7.95 5.16 -14.22
N GLY A 141 9.13 4.56 -14.39
CA GLY A 141 9.45 3.24 -13.84
C GLY A 141 9.39 3.19 -12.31
N VAL A 142 9.89 4.23 -11.63
CA VAL A 142 9.74 4.36 -10.17
C VAL A 142 8.26 4.33 -9.78
N LEU A 143 7.40 5.09 -10.49
CA LEU A 143 5.95 5.10 -10.22
C LEU A 143 5.29 3.75 -10.45
N GLY A 144 5.67 3.07 -11.54
CA GLY A 144 5.18 1.72 -11.85
C GLY A 144 5.54 0.71 -10.75
N ALA A 145 6.78 0.73 -10.28
CA ALA A 145 7.21 -0.12 -9.18
C ALA A 145 6.53 0.24 -7.86
N TYR A 146 6.44 1.55 -7.56
CA TYR A 146 5.79 2.06 -6.34
C TYR A 146 4.33 1.62 -6.26
N LEU A 147 3.57 1.70 -7.37
CA LEU A 147 2.17 1.25 -7.43
C LEU A 147 2.01 -0.20 -6.97
N ILE A 148 2.92 -1.09 -7.37
CA ILE A 148 2.86 -2.51 -7.04
C ILE A 148 3.29 -2.78 -5.60
N MET A 149 4.28 -2.04 -5.11
CA MET A 149 4.84 -2.23 -3.77
C MET A 149 4.01 -1.58 -2.67
N PHE A 150 3.43 -0.42 -2.94
CA PHE A 150 2.75 0.45 -1.96
C PHE A 150 1.34 0.88 -2.40
N PRO A 151 0.47 -0.03 -2.88
CA PRO A 151 -0.83 0.36 -3.48
C PRO A 151 -1.76 1.10 -2.50
N ARG A 152 -1.58 0.88 -1.18
CA ARG A 152 -2.41 1.49 -0.13
C ARG A 152 -1.80 2.74 0.50
N ALA A 153 -0.55 3.09 0.15
CA ALA A 153 0.07 4.31 0.64
C ALA A 153 -0.72 5.53 0.17
N LYS A 154 -0.89 6.52 1.04
CA LYS A 154 -1.62 7.76 0.76
C LYS A 154 -0.64 8.83 0.34
N ILE A 155 -0.82 9.31 -0.88
CA ILE A 155 -0.07 10.42 -1.44
C ILE A 155 -0.75 11.72 -1.01
N TYR A 156 -0.04 12.52 -0.24
CA TYR A 156 -0.46 13.86 0.12
C TYR A 156 -0.29 14.73 -1.11
N THR A 157 -1.42 15.25 -1.59
CA THR A 157 -1.50 15.91 -2.88
C THR A 157 -2.12 17.27 -2.70
N ILE A 158 -1.41 18.31 -3.13
CA ILE A 158 -1.97 19.65 -3.29
C ILE A 158 -2.88 19.65 -4.51
N ILE A 159 -4.11 20.13 -4.30
CA ILE A 159 -5.09 20.37 -5.34
C ILE A 159 -5.50 21.83 -5.27
N ILE A 160 -5.55 22.45 -6.45
CA ILE A 160 -5.97 23.84 -6.62
C ILE A 160 -7.34 23.78 -7.32
N VAL A 161 -8.41 23.81 -6.54
CA VAL A 161 -9.80 23.86 -7.03
C VAL A 161 -10.52 24.94 -6.23
N PHE A 162 -10.68 26.13 -6.81
CA PHE A 162 -11.18 27.37 -6.20
C PHE A 162 -10.37 27.91 -5.00
N PHE A 163 -9.77 27.05 -4.19
CA PHE A 163 -8.79 27.34 -3.13
C PHE A 163 -7.69 26.26 -3.13
N ILE A 164 -6.57 26.53 -2.46
CA ILE A 164 -5.47 25.57 -2.30
C ILE A 164 -5.80 24.66 -1.11
N THR A 165 -5.90 23.36 -1.36
CA THR A 165 -6.12 22.36 -0.30
C THR A 165 -5.23 21.13 -0.51
N THR A 166 -5.09 20.32 0.55
CA THR A 166 -4.30 19.10 0.53
C THR A 166 -5.22 17.91 0.77
N ILE A 167 -5.22 16.94 -0.13
CA ILE A 167 -5.97 15.70 0.03
C ILE A 167 -5.06 14.49 0.03
N ARG A 168 -5.51 13.41 0.67
CA ARG A 168 -4.78 12.15 0.79
C ARG A 168 -5.37 11.14 -0.19
N ILE A 169 -4.60 10.74 -1.18
CA ILE A 169 -5.08 9.91 -2.28
C ILE A 169 -4.30 8.61 -2.26
N PRO A 170 -4.95 7.44 -2.18
CA PRO A 170 -4.25 6.17 -2.29
C PRO A 170 -3.42 6.11 -3.58
N ALA A 171 -2.22 5.54 -3.53
CA ALA A 171 -1.35 5.37 -4.69
C ALA A 171 -2.06 4.61 -5.83
N LEU A 172 -2.91 3.64 -5.47
CA LEU A 172 -3.77 2.90 -6.39
C LEU A 172 -4.78 3.77 -7.16
N ALA A 173 -5.10 4.98 -6.68
CA ALA A 173 -5.91 5.94 -7.41
C ALA A 173 -5.05 7.00 -8.10
N PHE A 174 -4.08 7.58 -7.38
CA PHE A 174 -3.24 8.67 -7.89
C PHE A 174 -2.42 8.26 -9.11
N ILE A 175 -1.71 7.13 -9.03
CA ILE A 175 -0.75 6.71 -10.06
C ILE A 175 -1.47 6.25 -11.33
N PRO A 176 -2.53 5.41 -11.27
CA PRO A 176 -3.29 5.06 -12.46
C PRO A 176 -3.95 6.25 -13.13
N PHE A 177 -4.48 7.21 -12.36
CA PHE A 177 -5.00 8.45 -12.92
C PHE A 177 -3.91 9.21 -13.71
N TRP A 178 -2.74 9.41 -13.11
CA TRP A 178 -1.61 10.04 -13.80
C TRP A 178 -1.18 9.29 -15.07
N PHE A 179 -1.16 7.95 -15.01
CA PHE A 179 -0.79 7.09 -16.15
C PHE A 179 -1.81 7.16 -17.30
N ILE A 180 -3.11 7.17 -16.97
CA ILE A 180 -4.19 7.34 -17.96
C ILE A 180 -4.03 8.68 -18.69
N LEU A 181 -3.66 9.76 -17.98
CA LEU A 181 -3.38 11.04 -18.63
C LEU A 181 -2.22 10.94 -19.63
N GLN A 182 -1.17 10.16 -19.35
CA GLN A 182 -0.08 9.95 -20.31
C GLN A 182 -0.56 9.29 -21.61
N ILE A 183 -1.46 8.32 -21.50
CA ILE A 183 -2.07 7.65 -22.66
C ILE A 183 -2.95 8.64 -23.43
N LEU A 184 -3.82 9.38 -22.75
CA LEU A 184 -4.69 10.36 -23.38
C LEU A 184 -3.89 11.43 -24.12
N PHE A 185 -2.84 11.97 -23.51
CA PHE A 185 -2.00 12.97 -24.15
C PHE A 185 -1.14 12.40 -25.29
N THR A 186 -0.80 11.11 -25.24
CA THR A 186 -0.22 10.41 -26.41
C THR A 186 -1.20 10.40 -27.59
N LEU A 187 -2.47 10.09 -27.34
CA LEU A 187 -3.49 9.93 -28.38
C LEU A 187 -3.94 11.25 -29.00
N ILE A 188 -4.02 12.31 -28.19
CA ILE A 188 -4.44 13.63 -28.66
C ILE A 188 -3.35 14.28 -29.53
N GLY A 189 -2.08 13.90 -29.32
CA GLY A 189 -0.93 14.50 -29.98
C GLY A 189 -0.70 15.94 -29.53
N GLN A 190 0.57 16.36 -29.41
CA GLN A 190 0.89 17.77 -29.22
C GLN A 190 1.24 18.37 -30.58
N SER A 191 0.44 19.32 -31.04
CA SER A 191 0.71 20.11 -32.24
C SER A 191 1.66 21.27 -31.87
N GLY A 192 2.83 21.29 -32.49
CA GLY A 192 3.86 22.32 -32.27
C GLY A 192 5.18 21.72 -31.76
N GLY A 193 6.30 22.11 -32.38
CA GLY A 193 7.63 21.60 -32.01
C GLY A 193 7.97 21.87 -30.56
N GLY A 194 8.40 20.83 -29.83
CA GLY A 194 8.65 20.84 -28.39
C GLY A 194 7.44 20.30 -27.61
N GLY A 195 7.47 19.00 -27.29
CA GLY A 195 6.38 18.31 -26.60
C GLY A 195 6.90 17.25 -25.61
N VAL A 196 6.03 16.82 -24.70
CA VAL A 196 6.36 15.79 -23.71
C VAL A 196 6.40 14.41 -24.38
N ALA A 197 7.46 13.64 -24.14
CA ALA A 197 7.65 12.28 -24.65
C ALA A 197 6.77 11.25 -23.90
N TYR A 198 5.45 11.33 -24.03
CA TYR A 198 4.49 10.50 -23.28
C TYR A 198 4.71 8.98 -23.47
N LEU A 199 5.18 8.53 -24.63
CA LEU A 199 5.54 7.11 -24.86
C LEU A 199 6.71 6.65 -23.98
N ALA A 200 7.66 7.54 -23.67
CA ALA A 200 8.74 7.23 -22.74
C ALA A 200 8.17 6.96 -21.34
N HIS A 201 7.20 7.77 -20.91
CA HIS A 201 6.52 7.56 -19.63
C HIS A 201 5.78 6.22 -19.60
N ILE A 202 5.07 5.89 -20.68
CA ILE A 202 4.34 4.62 -20.79
C ILE A 202 5.31 3.44 -20.73
N GLY A 203 6.38 3.47 -21.52
CA GLY A 203 7.40 2.42 -21.52
C GLY A 203 8.05 2.23 -20.16
N GLY A 204 8.54 3.31 -19.56
CA GLY A 204 9.14 3.30 -18.23
C GLY A 204 8.19 2.74 -17.18
N PHE A 205 6.94 3.20 -17.15
CA PHE A 205 5.92 2.73 -16.23
C PHE A 205 5.64 1.24 -16.33
N ILE A 206 5.50 0.70 -17.55
CA ILE A 206 5.28 -0.74 -17.79
C ILE A 206 6.48 -1.55 -17.26
N ALA A 207 7.71 -1.10 -17.51
CA ALA A 207 8.90 -1.75 -16.97
C ALA A 207 8.95 -1.70 -15.43
N GLY A 208 8.55 -0.57 -14.85
CA GLY A 208 8.38 -0.39 -13.40
C GLY A 208 7.38 -1.37 -12.79
N VAL A 209 6.19 -1.47 -13.38
CA VAL A 209 5.16 -2.42 -12.95
C VAL A 209 5.68 -3.86 -13.04
N GLY A 210 6.31 -4.22 -14.16
CA GLY A 210 6.88 -5.55 -14.36
C GLY A 210 7.92 -5.91 -13.30
N THR A 211 8.90 -5.03 -13.09
CA THR A 211 9.92 -5.22 -12.05
C THR A 211 9.34 -5.25 -10.63
N GLY A 212 8.32 -4.44 -10.33
CA GLY A 212 7.59 -4.48 -9.05
C GLY A 212 6.92 -5.84 -8.80
N TYR A 213 6.28 -6.42 -9.81
CA TYR A 213 5.72 -7.77 -9.73
C TYR A 213 6.80 -8.84 -9.57
N THR A 214 7.88 -8.77 -10.36
CA THR A 214 9.02 -9.68 -10.25
C THR A 214 9.62 -9.65 -8.84
N TRP A 215 9.80 -8.46 -8.27
CA TRP A 215 10.29 -8.29 -6.91
C TRP A 215 9.38 -8.97 -5.89
N LYS A 216 8.06 -8.71 -5.96
CA LYS A 216 7.08 -9.31 -5.06
C LYS A 216 7.08 -10.84 -5.14
N TYR A 217 7.18 -11.39 -6.35
CA TYR A 217 7.27 -12.82 -6.59
C TYR A 217 8.56 -13.44 -6.01
N LEU A 218 9.71 -12.82 -6.25
CA LEU A 218 11.00 -13.30 -5.74
C LEU A 218 11.11 -13.16 -4.22
N ALA A 219 10.62 -12.06 -3.65
CA ALA A 219 10.56 -11.85 -2.21
C ALA A 219 9.66 -12.88 -1.52
N TRP A 220 8.50 -13.17 -2.11
CA TRP A 220 7.61 -14.25 -1.66
C TRP A 220 8.30 -15.62 -1.70
N LYS A 221 8.98 -15.97 -2.80
CA LYS A 221 9.75 -17.22 -2.89
C LYS A 221 10.85 -17.31 -1.83
N LYS A 222 11.60 -16.24 -1.60
CA LYS A 222 12.67 -16.22 -0.60
C LYS A 222 12.11 -16.43 0.81
N MET A 223 10.97 -15.82 1.14
CA MET A 223 10.26 -16.03 2.39
C MET A 223 9.74 -17.48 2.50
N SER A 224 9.14 -18.01 1.43
CA SER A 224 8.68 -19.40 1.35
C SER A 224 9.79 -20.44 1.50
N LEU A 225 11.00 -20.15 1.03
CA LEU A 225 12.17 -21.03 1.15
C LEU A 225 12.85 -20.93 2.53
N SER A 226 12.71 -19.78 3.20
CA SER A 226 13.28 -19.52 4.53
C SER A 226 12.37 -19.99 5.67
N ILE A 227 11.09 -20.24 5.39
CA ILE A 227 10.20 -20.97 6.29
C ILE A 227 10.63 -22.44 6.16
N PRO A 228 11.22 -23.07 7.20
CA PRO A 228 11.42 -24.51 7.18
C PRO A 228 10.08 -25.13 6.80
N SER A 229 10.07 -26.14 5.94
CA SER A 229 8.86 -26.92 5.74
C SER A 229 8.46 -27.43 7.12
N VAL A 230 7.51 -26.75 7.76
CA VAL A 230 6.75 -27.34 8.83
C VAL A 230 5.97 -28.39 8.07
N GLY A 231 6.57 -29.58 7.91
CA GLY A 231 5.84 -30.77 7.55
C GLY A 231 4.59 -30.73 8.39
N LYS A 232 3.43 -30.99 7.78
CA LYS A 232 2.11 -30.89 8.40
C LYS A 232 2.03 -31.75 9.68
N THR A 233 2.72 -31.37 10.74
CA THR A 233 2.17 -31.42 12.07
C THR A 233 1.01 -30.46 11.93
N ARG A 234 -0.16 -31.06 11.76
CA ARG A 234 -1.43 -30.47 12.13
C ARG A 234 -1.11 -29.65 13.38
N LYS A 235 -0.94 -28.33 13.24
CA LYS A 235 -0.95 -27.46 14.40
C LYS A 235 -2.30 -27.80 15.00
N MET A 236 -2.33 -28.63 16.03
CA MET A 236 -3.29 -28.43 17.09
C MET A 236 -3.07 -26.96 17.38
N ARG A 237 -3.99 -26.12 16.88
CA ARG A 237 -4.12 -24.78 17.43
C ARG A 237 -4.02 -25.03 18.92
N PRO A 238 -3.10 -24.38 19.66
CA PRO A 238 -3.32 -24.28 21.08
C PRO A 238 -4.77 -23.90 21.16
N LYS A 239 -5.59 -24.72 21.83
CA LYS A 239 -6.92 -24.29 22.15
C LYS A 239 -6.62 -22.95 22.82
N ILE A 240 -7.00 -21.86 22.16
CA ILE A 240 -7.14 -20.62 22.90
C ILE A 240 -8.21 -21.09 23.87
N GLU A 241 -7.78 -21.51 25.05
CA GLU A 241 -8.59 -21.32 26.22
C GLU A 241 -8.81 -19.82 26.13
N ASP A 242 -9.92 -19.46 25.50
CA ASP A 242 -10.59 -18.23 25.86
C ASP A 242 -10.44 -18.22 27.36
N ILE A 243 -9.81 -17.18 27.88
CA ILE A 243 -10.06 -16.79 29.25
C ILE A 243 -11.56 -16.48 29.22
N SER A 244 -12.38 -17.54 29.27
CA SER A 244 -13.78 -17.41 29.56
C SER A 244 -13.74 -16.75 30.92
N PRO A 245 -14.32 -15.55 31.08
CA PRO A 245 -14.72 -15.14 32.42
C PRO A 245 -15.42 -16.37 33.01
N SER A 246 -15.01 -16.78 34.21
CA SER A 246 -15.47 -18.01 34.85
C SER A 246 -16.96 -18.18 34.59
N LEU A 247 -17.31 -19.14 33.73
CA LEU A 247 -18.70 -19.48 33.37
C LEU A 247 -19.45 -20.10 34.56
N GLU A 248 -18.85 -20.11 35.75
CA GLU A 248 -19.45 -20.60 36.96
C GLU A 248 -20.53 -19.61 37.41
N PRO A 249 -21.80 -20.04 37.45
CA PRO A 249 -22.87 -19.20 37.97
C PRO A 249 -22.60 -18.85 39.44
N GLU A 250 -22.80 -17.60 39.81
CA GLU A 250 -22.72 -17.15 41.20
C GLU A 250 -24.02 -17.50 41.92
N VAL A 251 -23.93 -18.07 43.12
CA VAL A 251 -25.09 -18.43 43.95
C VAL A 251 -25.13 -17.53 45.18
N ILE A 252 -26.20 -16.77 45.31
CA ILE A 252 -26.50 -15.91 46.46
C ILE A 252 -27.54 -16.63 47.32
N GLU A 253 -27.21 -16.87 48.58
CA GLU A 253 -28.15 -17.43 49.56
C GLU A 253 -28.84 -16.31 50.35
N GLY A 254 -30.16 -16.29 50.30
CA GLY A 254 -31.00 -15.44 51.13
C GLY A 254 -31.63 -16.21 52.30
N ALA A 255 -32.45 -15.54 53.10
CA ALA A 255 -33.17 -16.17 54.20
C ALA A 255 -34.09 -17.31 53.71
N ASP A 256 -34.82 -17.07 52.62
CA ASP A 256 -35.92 -17.94 52.14
C ASP A 256 -35.70 -18.38 50.68
N PHE A 257 -34.55 -18.02 50.08
CA PHE A 257 -34.32 -18.18 48.65
C PHE A 257 -32.86 -18.48 48.30
N TYR A 258 -32.65 -18.98 47.08
CA TYR A 258 -31.37 -18.95 46.37
C TYR A 258 -31.52 -18.13 45.10
N GLU A 259 -30.49 -17.39 44.74
CA GLU A 259 -30.47 -16.60 43.52
C GLU A 259 -29.20 -16.88 42.75
N ILE A 260 -29.35 -17.30 41.50
CA ILE A 260 -28.25 -17.69 40.65
C ILE A 260 -28.08 -16.63 39.56
N ILE A 261 -26.85 -16.13 39.41
CA ILE A 261 -26.47 -15.17 38.38
C ILE A 261 -25.50 -15.85 37.42
N ALA A 262 -25.87 -15.91 36.15
CA ALA A 262 -25.04 -16.50 35.10
C ALA A 262 -24.89 -15.55 33.90
N GLU A 263 -23.67 -15.43 33.39
CA GLU A 263 -23.40 -14.70 32.14
C GLU A 263 -23.66 -15.62 30.94
N ILE A 264 -24.71 -15.32 30.17
CA ILE A 264 -25.16 -16.10 29.02
C ILE A 264 -25.36 -15.17 27.83
N HIS A 265 -24.43 -15.16 26.89
CA HIS A 265 -24.47 -14.28 25.71
C HIS A 265 -25.09 -14.96 24.49
N GLY A 266 -25.82 -14.21 23.66
CA GLY A 266 -26.34 -14.70 22.38
C GLY A 266 -27.68 -15.45 22.50
N ILE A 267 -28.44 -15.14 23.54
CA ILE A 267 -29.83 -15.57 23.76
C ILE A 267 -30.76 -14.40 23.44
N SER A 268 -31.93 -14.69 22.86
CA SER A 268 -32.88 -13.66 22.42
C SER A 268 -33.95 -13.36 23.48
N ALA A 269 -34.35 -14.35 24.27
CA ALA A 269 -35.37 -14.19 25.31
C ALA A 269 -35.11 -15.11 26.53
N ALA A 270 -35.70 -14.76 27.69
CA ALA A 270 -35.60 -15.59 28.90
C ALA A 270 -36.22 -16.99 28.73
N THR A 271 -37.18 -17.15 27.81
CA THR A 271 -37.81 -18.43 27.48
C THR A 271 -36.86 -19.46 26.90
N ASP A 272 -35.71 -19.01 26.38
CA ASP A 272 -34.67 -19.87 25.80
C ASP A 272 -33.73 -20.44 26.87
N ILE A 273 -33.98 -20.11 28.15
CA ILE A 273 -33.19 -20.53 29.31
C ILE A 273 -34.08 -21.41 30.20
N HIS A 274 -33.64 -22.64 30.41
CA HIS A 274 -34.27 -23.60 31.31
C HIS A 274 -33.36 -23.86 32.50
N ALA A 275 -33.93 -23.85 33.70
CA ALA A 275 -33.21 -24.14 34.92
C ALA A 275 -33.97 -25.18 35.73
N ASP A 276 -33.29 -26.27 36.09
CA ASP A 276 -33.87 -27.40 36.82
C ASP A 276 -32.97 -27.79 37.99
N TYR A 277 -33.54 -27.98 39.18
CA TYR A 277 -32.80 -28.49 40.33
C TYR A 277 -32.59 -30.01 40.20
N GLU A 278 -31.36 -30.46 40.34
CA GLU A 278 -30.96 -31.87 40.35
C GLU A 278 -30.68 -32.33 41.79
N PRO A 279 -31.60 -33.06 42.44
CA PRO A 279 -31.46 -33.44 43.85
C PRO A 279 -30.26 -34.35 44.13
N GLU A 280 -29.92 -35.23 43.19
CA GLU A 280 -28.81 -36.20 43.30
C GLU A 280 -27.45 -35.50 43.46
N HIS A 281 -27.31 -34.31 42.86
CA HIS A 281 -26.04 -33.58 42.79
C HIS A 281 -26.09 -32.23 43.53
N LYS A 282 -27.21 -31.91 44.20
CA LYS A 282 -27.47 -30.63 44.89
C LYS A 282 -27.07 -29.40 44.08
N ARG A 283 -27.46 -29.38 42.81
CA ARG A 283 -27.11 -28.32 41.87
C ARG A 283 -28.28 -27.96 40.98
N VAL A 284 -28.26 -26.75 40.44
CA VAL A 284 -29.19 -26.32 39.40
C VAL A 284 -28.50 -26.45 38.05
N ARG A 285 -29.08 -27.24 37.16
CA ARG A 285 -28.65 -27.34 35.76
C ARG A 285 -29.34 -26.24 34.97
N ILE A 286 -28.56 -25.44 34.26
CA ILE A 286 -29.03 -24.30 33.48
C ILE A 286 -28.67 -24.55 32.02
N VAL A 287 -29.68 -24.70 31.17
CA VAL A 287 -29.52 -24.94 29.74
C VAL A 287 -30.06 -23.73 28.99
N ALA A 288 -29.24 -23.11 28.15
CA ALA A 288 -29.65 -22.00 27.31
C ALA A 288 -29.40 -22.30 25.83
N SER A 289 -30.43 -22.12 24.99
CA SER A 289 -30.38 -22.46 23.56
C SER A 289 -30.73 -21.26 22.68
N GLY A 290 -29.72 -20.61 22.11
CA GLY A 290 -29.89 -19.53 21.12
C GLY A 290 -28.86 -19.61 19.99
N SER A 291 -28.23 -18.48 19.65
CA SER A 291 -27.12 -18.44 18.68
C SER A 291 -25.87 -19.20 19.18
N ARG A 292 -25.79 -19.41 20.50
CA ARG A 292 -24.84 -20.28 21.19
C ARG A 292 -25.62 -21.18 22.15
N LYS A 293 -25.08 -22.36 22.43
CA LYS A 293 -25.64 -23.30 23.41
C LYS A 293 -24.79 -23.26 24.67
N TYR A 294 -25.44 -23.14 25.82
CA TYR A 294 -24.80 -23.19 27.13
C TYR A 294 -25.42 -24.32 27.96
N GLU A 295 -24.57 -24.95 28.74
CA GLU A 295 -24.94 -25.89 29.78
C GLU A 295 -24.07 -25.58 30.99
N LEU A 296 -24.68 -24.98 32.02
CA LEU A 296 -24.02 -24.50 33.23
C LEU A 296 -24.60 -25.24 34.44
N PHE A 297 -23.80 -25.32 35.50
CA PHE A 297 -24.20 -25.95 36.76
C PHE A 297 -23.89 -25.01 37.92
N ALA A 298 -24.90 -24.68 38.71
CA ALA A 298 -24.77 -23.89 39.91
C ALA A 298 -24.90 -24.79 41.14
N LYS A 299 -23.83 -24.96 41.90
CA LYS A 299 -23.85 -25.80 43.11
C LYS A 299 -24.51 -25.04 44.26
N LEU A 300 -25.52 -25.64 44.89
CA LEU A 300 -26.19 -25.06 46.06
C LEU A 300 -25.50 -25.52 47.37
N PRO A 301 -25.68 -24.80 48.49
CA PRO A 301 -25.13 -25.18 49.80
C PRO A 301 -25.60 -26.58 50.24
N ASP A 302 -24.78 -27.28 51.03
CA ASP A 302 -25.08 -28.66 51.46
C ASP A 302 -26.33 -28.77 52.35
N SER A 303 -26.78 -27.66 52.96
CA SER A 303 -27.99 -27.50 53.77
C SER A 303 -29.30 -27.40 52.97
N THR A 304 -29.24 -27.42 51.64
CA THR A 304 -30.38 -27.20 50.75
C THR A 304 -31.41 -28.33 50.76
N SER A 305 -32.70 -27.99 50.89
CA SER A 305 -33.84 -28.93 50.89
C SER A 305 -34.75 -28.73 49.67
N ASN A 306 -34.50 -29.43 48.56
CA ASN A 306 -35.39 -29.48 47.37
C ASN A 306 -36.01 -28.14 46.92
N PRO A 307 -35.19 -27.14 46.57
CA PRO A 307 -35.69 -25.85 46.16
C PRO A 307 -36.41 -25.92 44.81
N THR A 308 -37.39 -25.06 44.61
CA THR A 308 -38.15 -24.94 43.35
C THR A 308 -37.80 -23.66 42.62
N VAL A 309 -37.66 -23.72 41.29
CA VAL A 309 -37.39 -22.54 40.47
C VAL A 309 -38.64 -21.68 40.38
N GLU A 310 -38.54 -20.43 40.85
CA GLU A 310 -39.64 -19.47 40.88
C GLU A 310 -39.73 -18.69 39.57
N TYR A 311 -38.61 -18.15 39.09
CA TYR A 311 -38.55 -17.45 37.81
C TYR A 311 -37.14 -17.44 37.20
N VAL A 312 -37.10 -17.22 35.89
CA VAL A 312 -35.88 -16.93 35.11
C VAL A 312 -36.05 -15.58 34.44
N HIS A 313 -35.15 -14.65 34.74
CA HIS A 313 -35.11 -13.33 34.13
C HIS A 313 -33.81 -13.16 33.33
N TYR A 314 -33.88 -12.55 32.16
CA TYR A 314 -32.73 -12.36 31.29
C TYR A 314 -32.67 -10.93 30.77
N LEU A 315 -31.53 -10.26 30.96
CA LEU A 315 -31.29 -8.91 30.46
C LEU A 315 -29.82 -8.71 30.13
N ASN A 316 -29.52 -8.23 28.92
CA ASN A 316 -28.18 -7.82 28.49
C ASN A 316 -27.06 -8.85 28.76
N GLY A 317 -27.31 -10.12 28.47
CA GLY A 317 -26.29 -11.17 28.68
C GLY A 317 -26.25 -11.77 30.07
N ILE A 318 -27.11 -11.31 31.01
CA ILE A 318 -27.15 -11.81 32.39
C ILE A 318 -28.48 -12.54 32.62
N ALA A 319 -28.39 -13.80 33.02
CA ALA A 319 -29.50 -14.62 33.47
C ALA A 319 -29.56 -14.62 35.01
N ARG A 320 -30.71 -14.26 35.56
CA ARG A 320 -31.02 -14.31 37.00
C ARG A 320 -32.10 -15.36 37.22
N ILE A 321 -31.76 -16.40 37.98
CA ILE A 321 -32.64 -17.53 38.26
C ILE A 321 -32.92 -17.54 39.76
N ARG A 322 -34.19 -17.45 40.12
CA ARG A 322 -34.63 -17.45 41.52
C ARG A 322 -35.16 -18.81 41.91
N LEU A 323 -34.75 -19.30 43.07
CA LEU A 323 -35.30 -20.49 43.69
C LEU A 323 -35.80 -20.20 45.10
N THR A 324 -36.88 -20.85 45.48
CA THR A 324 -37.42 -20.83 46.84
C THR A 324 -36.88 -22.04 47.62
N LYS A 325 -36.43 -21.80 48.86
CA LYS A 325 -35.88 -22.83 49.76
C LYS A 325 -36.88 -23.93 50.13
#